data_AF-A0A371WHR1-F1
#
_entry.id   AF-A0A371WHR1-F1
#
_cell.length_a   1.000
_cell.length_b   1.000
_cell.length_c   1.000
_cell.angle_alpha   90.00
_cell.angle_beta   90.00
_cell.angle_gamma   90.00
#
_symmetry.space_group_name_H-M   'P 1'
#
loop_
_entity.id
_entity.type
_entity.pdbx_description
1 polymer ?
#
loop_
_entity_poly.entity_id
_entity_poly.type
_entity_poly.pdbx_seq_one_letter_code
_entity_poly.pdbx_strand_id
1 'polypeptide(L)'
;MLGKVPSVLAFLGAISLSATAIAAETCPVGDTDIEKAGSYMQAVAAVISDAPDCDRAARLLHACQLGSSGDNALSTTVQEKCEPIFMGKASAATKRAYQMALDRCDKIAMRNAGTMYQSFAAVCRADAARDFARKEIVAKRR
;
A
#
# COMPACT_ATOMS: atom_id res chain seq x y z
N MET A 1 15.00 40.45 60.18
CA MET A 1 15.31 39.08 59.75
C MET A 1 14.88 38.91 58.31
N LEU A 2 15.81 38.46 57.49
CA LEU A 2 15.76 38.44 56.02
C LEU A 2 15.19 37.08 55.56
N GLY A 3 14.04 37.06 54.88
CA GLY A 3 13.48 35.85 54.28
C GLY A 3 13.25 36.06 52.78
N LYS A 4 14.19 35.61 51.96
CA LYS A 4 14.11 35.61 50.48
C LYS A 4 13.18 34.47 50.04
N VAL A 5 12.13 34.79 49.29
CA VAL A 5 11.31 33.81 48.57
C VAL A 5 11.93 33.62 47.17
N PRO A 6 12.33 32.41 46.75
CA PRO A 6 12.83 32.20 45.40
C PRO A 6 11.65 32.18 44.43
N SER A 7 11.69 33.10 43.46
CA SER A 7 10.76 33.19 42.36
C SER A 7 11.00 32.01 41.41
N VAL A 8 10.20 30.94 41.54
CA VAL A 8 10.19 29.84 40.58
C VAL A 8 9.36 30.29 39.38
N LEU A 9 10.04 30.80 38.36
CA LEU A 9 9.47 31.02 37.03
C LEU A 9 9.07 29.66 36.45
N ALA A 10 7.78 29.35 36.53
CA ALA A 10 7.16 28.22 35.85
C ALA A 10 7.13 28.50 34.34
N PHE A 11 8.13 28.00 33.61
CA PHE A 11 8.07 27.89 32.15
C PHE A 11 7.05 26.82 31.77
N LEU A 12 5.80 27.24 31.56
CA LEU A 12 4.78 26.47 30.83
C LEU A 12 5.19 26.41 29.35
N GLY A 13 6.03 25.43 29.01
CA GLY A 13 6.37 25.12 27.61
C GLY A 13 5.15 24.53 26.90
N ALA A 14 4.57 25.27 25.96
CA ALA A 14 3.56 24.77 25.06
C ALA A 14 4.18 23.72 24.13
N ILE A 15 3.89 22.43 24.38
CA ILE A 15 4.25 21.34 23.48
C ILE A 15 3.26 21.41 22.31
N SER A 16 3.66 22.08 21.23
CA SER A 16 2.96 22.06 19.96
C SER A 16 3.13 20.70 19.32
N LEU A 17 2.14 19.81 19.46
CA LEU A 17 2.04 18.59 18.66
C LEU A 17 1.76 18.99 17.21
N SER A 18 2.81 19.04 16.39
CA SER A 18 2.69 19.11 14.94
C SER A 18 2.08 17.80 14.44
N ALA A 19 0.75 17.74 14.34
CA ALA A 19 0.07 16.65 13.66
C ALA A 19 0.43 16.73 12.17
N THR A 20 1.39 15.93 11.72
CA THR A 20 1.57 15.68 10.30
C THR A 20 0.33 14.94 9.82
N ALA A 21 -0.62 15.66 9.22
CA ALA A 21 -1.75 15.05 8.54
C ALA A 21 -1.20 14.15 7.42
N ILE A 22 -1.35 12.84 7.57
CA ILE A 22 -1.11 11.88 6.48
C ILE A 22 -2.28 12.07 5.53
N ALA A 23 -2.09 12.89 4.49
CA ALA A 23 -3.08 13.01 3.42
C ALA A 23 -3.29 11.61 2.82
N ALA A 24 -4.54 11.11 2.88
CA ALA A 24 -4.90 9.91 2.15
C ALA A 24 -4.62 10.17 0.66
N GLU A 25 -3.85 9.30 0.02
CA GLU A 25 -3.61 9.42 -1.43
C GLU A 25 -4.96 9.26 -2.15
N THR A 26 -5.39 10.30 -2.87
CA THR A 26 -6.58 10.26 -3.71
C THR A 26 -6.29 9.52 -5.01
N CYS A 27 -7.26 8.79 -5.56
CA CYS A 27 -7.12 8.17 -6.87
C CYS A 27 -6.93 9.25 -7.96
N PRO A 28 -5.79 9.26 -8.69
CA PRO A 28 -5.53 10.28 -9.70
C PRO A 28 -6.10 9.84 -11.06
N VAL A 29 -7.37 9.44 -11.10
CA VAL A 29 -8.10 9.08 -12.33
C VAL A 29 -9.29 10.02 -12.46
N GLY A 30 -9.26 10.86 -13.48
CA GLY A 30 -10.36 11.77 -13.83
C GLY A 30 -11.14 11.32 -15.06
N ASP A 31 -12.20 12.05 -15.39
CA ASP A 31 -13.09 11.74 -16.52
C ASP A 31 -12.33 11.62 -17.86
N THR A 32 -11.34 12.48 -18.10
CA THR A 32 -10.51 12.44 -19.31
C THR A 32 -9.67 11.16 -19.43
N ASP A 33 -9.20 10.63 -18.30
CA ASP A 33 -8.45 9.37 -18.27
C ASP A 33 -9.38 8.18 -18.57
N ILE A 34 -10.60 8.22 -18.03
CA ILE A 34 -11.65 7.21 -18.26
C ILE A 34 -12.04 7.19 -19.74
N GLU A 35 -12.32 8.35 -20.33
CA GLU A 35 -12.66 8.48 -21.74
C GLU A 35 -11.56 7.94 -22.65
N LYS A 36 -10.30 8.31 -22.37
CA LYS A 36 -9.14 7.84 -23.14
C LYS A 36 -8.92 6.34 -23.01
N ALA A 37 -9.12 5.78 -21.81
CA ALA A 37 -8.89 4.36 -21.54
C ALA A 37 -10.07 3.47 -21.99
N GLY A 38 -11.27 4.03 -22.12
CA GLY A 38 -12.51 3.33 -22.47
C GLY A 38 -13.29 2.80 -21.26
N SER A 39 -12.68 2.75 -20.08
CA SER A 39 -13.35 2.41 -18.81
C SER A 39 -12.53 2.86 -17.59
N TYR A 40 -13.18 3.02 -16.44
CA TYR A 40 -12.50 3.36 -15.19
C TYR A 40 -11.47 2.29 -14.79
N MET A 41 -11.79 1.00 -14.94
CA MET A 41 -10.85 -0.09 -14.66
C MET A 41 -9.57 0.02 -15.51
N GLN A 42 -9.71 0.31 -16.80
CA GLN A 42 -8.55 0.46 -17.69
C GLN A 42 -7.73 1.71 -17.36
N ALA A 43 -8.37 2.82 -16.98
CA ALA A 43 -7.68 4.03 -16.53
C ALA A 43 -6.88 3.77 -15.25
N VAL A 44 -7.47 3.08 -14.27
CA VAL A 44 -6.78 2.69 -13.04
C VAL A 44 -5.63 1.73 -13.32
N ALA A 45 -5.83 0.73 -14.17
CA ALA A 45 -4.77 -0.20 -14.56
C ALA A 45 -3.58 0.52 -15.21
N ALA A 46 -3.85 1.50 -16.08
CA ALA A 46 -2.81 2.33 -16.68
C ALA A 46 -2.02 3.11 -15.62
N VAL A 47 -2.71 3.80 -14.70
CA VAL A 47 -2.07 4.55 -13.60
C VAL A 47 -1.23 3.66 -12.69
N ILE A 48 -1.70 2.45 -12.34
CA ILE A 48 -0.93 1.49 -11.54
C ILE A 48 0.30 0.99 -12.32
N SER A 49 0.13 0.68 -13.60
CA SER A 49 1.22 0.24 -14.49
C SER A 49 2.30 1.32 -14.66
N ASP A 50 1.89 2.59 -14.78
CA ASP A 50 2.79 3.73 -14.97
C ASP A 50 3.44 4.21 -13.65
N ALA A 51 3.06 3.63 -12.52
CA ALA A 51 3.62 3.99 -11.23
C ALA A 51 5.16 3.86 -11.23
N PRO A 52 5.89 4.84 -10.65
CA PRO A 52 7.35 4.88 -10.69
C PRO A 52 8.02 3.72 -9.95
N ASP A 53 7.33 3.14 -8.97
CA ASP A 53 7.83 2.02 -8.19
C ASP A 53 6.69 1.12 -7.66
N CYS A 54 7.08 -0.05 -7.17
CA CYS A 54 6.19 -1.04 -6.57
C CYS A 54 5.35 -0.46 -5.42
N ASP A 55 5.93 0.45 -4.63
CA ASP A 55 5.29 0.99 -3.44
C ASP A 55 4.15 1.93 -3.81
N ARG A 56 4.40 2.80 -4.80
CA ARG A 56 3.41 3.70 -5.38
C ARG A 56 2.33 2.92 -6.13
N ALA A 57 2.65 1.86 -6.85
CA ALA A 57 1.65 1.01 -7.51
C ALA A 57 0.66 0.40 -6.50
N ALA A 58 1.17 -0.15 -5.39
CA ALA A 58 0.31 -0.69 -4.35
C ALA A 58 -0.59 0.40 -3.73
N ARG A 59 -0.06 1.60 -3.44
CA ARG A 59 -0.90 2.69 -2.92
C ARG A 59 -1.95 3.18 -3.91
N LEU A 60 -1.63 3.23 -5.20
CA LEU A 60 -2.59 3.58 -6.25
C LEU A 60 -3.72 2.55 -6.34
N LEU A 61 -3.44 1.26 -6.18
CA LEU A 61 -4.49 0.24 -6.04
C LEU A 61 -5.41 0.54 -4.84
N HIS A 62 -4.85 0.83 -3.66
CA HIS A 62 -5.67 1.18 -2.49
C HIS A 62 -6.55 2.41 -2.72
N ALA A 63 -5.98 3.44 -3.36
CA ALA A 63 -6.67 4.69 -3.64
C ALA A 63 -7.79 4.53 -4.68
N CYS A 64 -7.59 3.66 -5.67
CA CYS A 64 -8.42 3.55 -6.86
C CYS A 64 -9.29 2.28 -6.94
N GLN A 65 -9.19 1.37 -5.97
CA GLN A 65 -9.85 0.07 -6.01
C GLN A 65 -11.33 0.14 -6.43
N LEU A 66 -11.75 -0.84 -7.20
CA LEU A 66 -13.09 -0.97 -7.75
C LEU A 66 -14.09 -1.47 -6.70
N GLY A 67 -13.61 -2.09 -5.62
CA GLY A 67 -14.43 -2.79 -4.64
C GLY A 67 -15.10 -4.04 -5.21
N SER A 68 -14.51 -4.64 -6.26
CA SER A 68 -15.09 -5.78 -6.98
C SER A 68 -14.04 -6.81 -7.40
N SER A 69 -14.47 -7.87 -8.08
CA SER A 69 -13.55 -8.87 -8.64
C SER A 69 -12.60 -8.31 -9.69
N GLY A 70 -12.86 -7.11 -10.25
CA GLY A 70 -11.93 -6.44 -11.16
C GLY A 70 -10.60 -6.07 -10.51
N ASP A 71 -10.56 -5.90 -9.18
CA ASP A 71 -9.33 -5.62 -8.45
C ASP A 71 -8.32 -6.77 -8.52
N ASN A 72 -8.76 -8.00 -8.86
CA ASN A 72 -7.85 -9.11 -9.13
C ASN A 72 -6.86 -8.78 -10.26
N ALA A 73 -7.33 -8.17 -11.35
CA ALA A 73 -6.47 -7.78 -12.46
C ALA A 73 -5.51 -6.65 -12.05
N LEU A 74 -6.01 -5.66 -11.31
CA LEU A 74 -5.19 -4.55 -10.80
C LEU A 74 -4.11 -5.05 -9.83
N SER A 75 -4.44 -6.02 -8.97
CA SER A 75 -3.51 -6.68 -8.08
C SER A 75 -2.41 -7.42 -8.83
N THR A 76 -2.74 -8.11 -9.92
CA THR A 76 -1.72 -8.74 -10.79
C THR A 76 -0.75 -7.69 -11.34
N THR A 77 -1.22 -6.54 -11.81
CA THR A 77 -0.35 -5.45 -12.28
C THR A 77 0.60 -4.95 -11.19
N VAL A 78 0.13 -4.83 -9.94
CA VAL A 78 1.01 -4.50 -8.80
C VAL A 78 2.05 -5.60 -8.57
N GLN A 79 1.63 -6.87 -8.57
CA GLN A 79 2.53 -8.02 -8.39
C GLN A 79 3.64 -8.05 -9.45
N GLU A 80 3.29 -7.87 -10.74
CA GLU A 80 4.24 -7.82 -11.85
C GLU A 80 5.30 -6.72 -11.70
N LYS A 81 4.93 -5.59 -11.08
CA LYS A 81 5.88 -4.51 -10.77
C LYS A 81 6.75 -4.80 -9.54
N CYS A 82 6.20 -5.48 -8.54
CA CYS A 82 6.86 -5.73 -7.26
C CYS A 82 7.76 -6.97 -7.26
N GLU A 83 7.32 -8.06 -7.87
CA GLU A 83 8.00 -9.36 -7.85
C GLU A 83 9.43 -9.35 -8.40
N PRO A 84 9.75 -8.65 -9.51
CA PRO A 84 11.12 -8.59 -10.04
C PRO A 84 12.16 -8.07 -9.03
N ILE A 85 11.74 -7.31 -8.02
CA ILE A 85 12.63 -6.74 -6.99
C ILE A 85 13.25 -7.84 -6.13
N PHE A 86 12.49 -8.91 -5.84
CA PHE A 86 12.90 -9.96 -4.90
C PHE A 86 12.92 -11.38 -5.50
N MET A 87 12.05 -11.73 -6.44
CA MET A 87 11.87 -13.11 -6.90
C MET A 87 13.12 -13.73 -7.54
N GLY A 88 13.88 -12.94 -8.30
CA GLY A 88 15.11 -13.41 -8.96
C GLY A 88 16.23 -13.79 -8.00
N LYS A 89 16.23 -13.22 -6.79
CA LYS A 89 17.26 -13.43 -5.75
C LYS A 89 16.73 -14.16 -4.51
N ALA A 90 15.43 -14.41 -4.48
CA ALA A 90 14.75 -15.02 -3.35
C ALA A 90 15.22 -16.46 -3.12
N SER A 91 15.56 -16.77 -1.87
CA SER A 91 15.77 -18.16 -1.42
C SER A 91 14.49 -18.98 -1.60
N ALA A 92 14.62 -20.31 -1.60
CA ALA A 92 13.46 -21.21 -1.62
C ALA A 92 12.50 -20.93 -0.44
N ALA A 93 13.04 -20.60 0.73
CA ALA A 93 12.26 -20.23 1.91
C ALA A 93 11.48 -18.93 1.68
N THR A 94 12.09 -17.92 1.05
CA THR A 94 11.43 -16.66 0.71
C THR A 94 10.30 -16.86 -0.30
N LYS A 95 10.54 -17.65 -1.36
CA LYS A 95 9.51 -17.98 -2.35
C LYS A 95 8.33 -18.71 -1.72
N ARG A 96 8.60 -19.70 -0.85
CA ARG A 96 7.57 -20.39 -0.08
C ARG A 96 6.80 -19.45 0.85
N ALA A 97 7.49 -18.56 1.55
CA ALA A 97 6.85 -17.60 2.44
C ALA A 97 5.94 -16.62 1.67
N TYR A 98 6.35 -16.21 0.47
CA TYR A 98 5.53 -15.38 -0.42
C TYR A 98 4.28 -16.12 -0.88
N GLN A 99 4.42 -17.34 -1.40
CA GLN A 99 3.27 -18.17 -1.78
C GLN A 99 2.29 -18.36 -0.61
N MET A 100 2.81 -18.68 0.58
CA MET A 100 1.98 -18.81 1.77
C MET A 100 1.27 -17.51 2.15
N ALA A 101 1.82 -16.34 1.80
CA ALA A 101 1.15 -15.06 2.00
C ALA A 101 0.00 -14.88 1.01
N LEU A 102 0.20 -15.21 -0.27
CA LEU A 102 -0.86 -15.21 -1.29
C LEU A 102 -1.99 -16.17 -0.90
N ASP A 103 -1.67 -17.40 -0.51
CA ASP A 103 -2.67 -18.39 -0.08
C ASP A 103 -3.49 -17.93 1.14
N ARG A 104 -2.88 -17.13 2.03
CA ARG A 104 -3.61 -16.54 3.17
C ARG A 104 -4.59 -15.47 2.70
N CYS A 105 -4.23 -14.68 1.69
CA CYS A 105 -5.14 -13.70 1.09
C CYS A 105 -6.32 -14.39 0.40
N ASP A 106 -6.08 -15.49 -0.31
CA ASP A 106 -7.15 -16.22 -1.02
C ASP A 106 -8.21 -16.78 -0.08
N LYS A 107 -7.85 -17.11 1.15
CA LYS A 107 -8.81 -17.54 2.17
C LYS A 107 -9.89 -16.49 2.47
N ILE A 108 -9.63 -15.20 2.21
CA ILE A 108 -10.64 -14.14 2.36
C ILE A 108 -11.80 -14.38 1.40
N ALA A 109 -11.49 -14.58 0.12
CA ALA A 109 -12.50 -14.83 -0.92
C ALA A 109 -13.09 -16.25 -0.85
N MET A 110 -12.36 -17.24 -0.34
CA MET A 110 -12.89 -18.60 -0.17
C MET A 110 -13.93 -18.71 0.96
N ARG A 111 -13.76 -17.93 2.02
CA ARG A 111 -14.62 -18.00 3.22
C ARG A 111 -15.86 -17.11 3.13
N ASN A 112 -15.89 -16.19 2.17
CA ASN A 112 -16.92 -15.18 2.07
C ASN A 112 -17.40 -15.08 0.62
N ALA A 113 -18.71 -14.99 0.41
CA ALA A 113 -19.28 -14.83 -0.91
C ALA A 113 -19.35 -13.34 -1.31
N GLY A 114 -19.19 -13.06 -2.61
CA GLY A 114 -19.38 -11.72 -3.18
C GLY A 114 -18.10 -11.08 -3.69
N THR A 115 -18.26 -10.14 -4.63
CA THR A 115 -17.16 -9.46 -5.33
C THR A 115 -16.36 -8.52 -4.43
N MET A 116 -16.96 -8.01 -3.35
CA MET A 116 -16.25 -7.22 -2.34
C MET A 116 -15.12 -8.01 -1.68
N TYR A 117 -15.35 -9.27 -1.32
CA TYR A 117 -14.30 -10.10 -0.69
C TYR A 117 -13.23 -10.55 -1.70
N GLN A 118 -13.57 -10.61 -3.00
CA GLN A 118 -12.58 -10.77 -4.06
C GLN A 118 -11.66 -9.55 -4.12
N SER A 119 -12.20 -8.34 -3.99
CA SER A 119 -11.42 -7.10 -3.89
C SER A 119 -10.47 -7.11 -2.69
N PHE A 120 -10.97 -7.46 -1.51
CA PHE A 120 -10.13 -7.57 -0.31
C PHE A 120 -9.00 -8.60 -0.46
N ALA A 121 -9.28 -9.76 -1.06
CA ALA A 121 -8.25 -10.75 -1.37
C ALA A 121 -7.20 -10.18 -2.34
N ALA A 122 -7.64 -9.47 -3.39
CA ALA A 122 -6.77 -8.87 -4.38
C ALA A 122 -5.84 -7.81 -3.78
N VAL A 123 -6.37 -6.87 -2.98
CA VAL A 123 -5.57 -5.86 -2.28
C VAL A 123 -4.58 -6.51 -1.32
N CYS A 124 -4.98 -7.55 -0.58
CA CYS A 124 -4.09 -8.33 0.28
C CYS A 124 -2.90 -8.93 -0.49
N ARG A 125 -3.13 -9.50 -1.69
CA ARG A 125 -2.04 -10.06 -2.53
C ARG A 125 -1.07 -8.98 -3.00
N ALA A 126 -1.58 -7.83 -3.42
CA ALA A 126 -0.75 -6.70 -3.83
C ALA A 126 0.12 -6.18 -2.67
N ASP A 127 -0.45 -6.07 -1.47
CA ASP A 127 0.28 -5.72 -0.26
C ASP A 127 1.36 -6.74 0.09
N ALA A 128 1.07 -8.04 -0.06
CA ALA A 128 2.07 -9.09 0.13
C ALA A 128 3.27 -8.90 -0.81
N ALA A 129 3.03 -8.67 -2.10
CA ALA A 129 4.10 -8.42 -3.07
C ALA A 129 4.93 -7.17 -2.71
N ARG A 130 4.26 -6.07 -2.34
CA ARG A 130 4.90 -4.84 -1.87
C ARG A 130 5.79 -5.10 -0.65
N ASP A 131 5.29 -5.83 0.35
CA ASP A 131 6.00 -6.03 1.60
C ASP A 131 7.26 -6.89 1.41
N PHE A 132 7.21 -7.89 0.52
CA PHE A 132 8.40 -8.67 0.16
C PHE A 132 9.42 -7.85 -0.61
N ALA A 133 8.97 -7.03 -1.58
CA ALA A 133 9.83 -6.10 -2.30
C ALA A 133 10.51 -5.09 -1.35
N ARG A 134 9.75 -4.49 -0.42
CA ARG A 134 10.27 -3.55 0.60
C ARG A 134 11.34 -4.19 1.47
N LYS A 135 11.12 -5.42 1.96
CA LYS A 135 12.11 -6.14 2.77
C LYS A 135 13.43 -6.33 2.03
N GLU A 136 13.38 -6.69 0.76
CA GLU A 136 14.56 -6.85 -0.10
C GLU A 136 15.28 -5.51 -0.33
N ILE A 137 14.55 -4.43 -0.56
CA ILE A 137 15.12 -3.08 -0.70
C ILE A 137 15.84 -2.66 0.61
N VAL A 138 15.22 -2.90 1.76
CA VAL A 138 15.81 -2.57 3.07
C VAL A 138 17.04 -3.44 3.35
N ALA A 139 17.00 -4.72 3.02
CA ALA A 139 18.14 -5.63 3.18
C ALA A 139 19.36 -5.17 2.36
N LYS A 140 19.16 -4.65 1.15
CA LYS A 140 20.24 -4.12 0.29
C LYS A 140 20.86 -2.80 0.77
N ARG A 141 20.18 -2.05 1.65
CA ARG A 141 20.67 -0.77 2.19
C ARG A 141 21.51 -0.93 3.46
N ARG A 142 21.59 -2.14 4.01
CA ARG A 142 22.39 -2.49 5.18
C ARG A 142 23.75 -3.03 4.74
#